data_AF-V6M852-F1
#
_entry.id   AF-V6M852-F1
#
_cell.length_a   1.000
_cell.length_b   1.000
_cell.length_c   1.000
_cell.angle_alpha   90.00
_cell.angle_beta   90.00
_cell.angle_gamma   90.00
#
_symmetry.space_group_name_H-M   'P 1'
#
loop_
_entity.id
_entity.type
_entity.pdbx_description
1 polymer ?
#
loop_
_entity_poly.entity_id
_entity_poly.type
_entity_poly.pdbx_seq_one_letter_code
_entity_poly.pdbx_strand_id
1 'polypeptide(L)'
;MSSKIINLNTNRNLPVNKPILKWAGGKQQLWFEIEKYIPSNYNKYIEPFVGGGAIFFGLSPEKAVLSDTNPDLINLYEVVRDNVSNLIDILGNYHNDEEFYYFIRSQNPEKLSKLERAARTMFLNRTCYNGLYRVNKKGEFNVPFGKYKNPKICDEATLINASNALKGQILVCDDYLEVLNQYASEGDVIFLDPPYIPVSQYADFKRYTKHFFDNDDHRDLAEEVKRLYEMGCTVILTNSNHPLVHELYSDYKIEIHQTKRFINSKGNNRVGEDVIVLAQPNRKSIRVIKPKVPENQMEKFPGTRYMGSKQNLIGSIWDIAKQFKFESVLDAFSGSSVVGYMFKTKGKKVITNDFMSFSSNVAKSIIENNNVQLTVEDVDSLLIKGNGSGFIPKTFKGLYFSDDENIFIDDLRARIEMLDCPYKKAIAIAAICRACLKRRPRGIFTYVGNRYNDGRKDLQKSVHQHFLESVKLYNEAVFDNGQLNKSLNVDTMELSADCDLIYIDPPYYSPLSDNEYTRRYHFLEGVSTMWEGLEIQWETKTKKFKKYSTPFGNKDGAYDAFDQLFKKYQNSILMVSYSSNAFPTMDEMVHLMKKYKRNVDVHQIEHRYSFGNQAHKVNDNRNQVLEYIFVGY
;
A
#
# COMPACT_ATOMS: atom_id res chain seq x y z
N MET A 1 24.51 -23.02 -3.98
CA MET A 1 23.24 -23.02 -4.76
C MET A 1 23.56 -23.28 -6.22
N SER A 2 22.71 -23.99 -6.99
CA SER A 2 23.03 -24.36 -8.38
C SER A 2 22.82 -23.18 -9.34
N SER A 3 23.87 -22.75 -10.03
CA SER A 3 23.82 -21.74 -11.10
C SER A 3 23.03 -22.25 -12.32
N LYS A 4 22.05 -21.48 -12.80
CA LYS A 4 21.32 -21.75 -14.04
C LYS A 4 21.91 -20.92 -15.19
N ILE A 5 22.16 -21.57 -16.34
CA ILE A 5 22.57 -20.91 -17.58
C ILE A 5 21.31 -20.49 -18.36
N ILE A 6 21.23 -19.23 -18.77
CA ILE A 6 20.08 -18.67 -19.50
C ILE A 6 20.52 -18.21 -20.90
N ASN A 7 19.77 -18.60 -21.94
CA ASN A 7 20.00 -18.17 -23.32
C ASN A 7 19.20 -16.88 -23.63
N LEU A 8 19.86 -15.85 -24.16
CA LEU A 8 19.22 -14.58 -24.53
C LEU A 8 18.30 -14.73 -25.75
N ASN A 9 17.06 -14.24 -25.62
CA ASN A 9 16.04 -14.32 -26.66
C ASN A 9 15.98 -12.98 -27.43
N THR A 10 16.39 -12.96 -28.70
CA THR A 10 16.69 -11.71 -29.45
C THR A 10 15.51 -11.06 -30.19
N ASN A 11 14.27 -11.57 -30.03
CA ASN A 11 13.10 -11.15 -30.85
C ASN A 11 12.16 -10.14 -30.16
N ARG A 12 12.65 -9.29 -29.26
CA ARG A 12 11.83 -8.24 -28.59
C ARG A 12 12.17 -6.85 -29.11
N ASN A 13 11.16 -5.98 -29.18
CA ASN A 13 11.34 -4.58 -29.58
C ASN A 13 12.28 -3.86 -28.61
N LEU A 14 13.37 -3.29 -29.14
CA LEU A 14 14.34 -2.51 -28.37
C LEU A 14 13.67 -1.28 -27.72
N PRO A 15 14.21 -0.78 -26.59
CA PRO A 15 13.69 0.41 -25.93
C PRO A 15 13.65 1.64 -26.85
N VAL A 16 12.69 2.53 -26.57
CA VAL A 16 12.43 3.76 -27.34
C VAL A 16 13.64 4.69 -27.33
N ASN A 17 14.31 4.82 -26.17
CA ASN A 17 15.53 5.60 -26.01
C ASN A 17 16.77 4.70 -26.09
N LYS A 18 17.81 5.16 -26.78
CA LYS A 18 19.05 4.42 -26.99
C LYS A 18 20.27 5.27 -26.60
N PRO A 19 21.35 4.64 -26.10
CA PRO A 19 22.65 5.28 -25.91
C PRO A 19 23.12 6.16 -27.07
N ILE A 20 23.59 7.35 -26.72
CA ILE A 20 24.17 8.32 -27.67
C ILE A 20 25.64 8.03 -28.01
N LEU A 21 26.29 7.12 -27.28
CA LEU A 21 27.68 6.70 -27.50
C LEU A 21 27.78 5.21 -27.79
N LYS A 22 28.81 4.84 -28.58
CA LYS A 22 29.34 3.47 -28.55
C LYS A 22 30.22 3.36 -27.32
N TRP A 23 29.87 2.49 -26.38
CA TRP A 23 30.63 2.33 -25.14
C TRP A 23 31.02 0.88 -24.95
N ALA A 24 32.27 0.65 -24.53
CA ALA A 24 32.71 -0.69 -24.16
C ALA A 24 31.86 -1.20 -22.99
N GLY A 25 31.38 -2.45 -23.06
CA GLY A 25 30.52 -3.01 -22.02
C GLY A 25 29.03 -2.67 -22.15
N GLY A 26 28.59 -1.95 -23.19
CA GLY A 26 27.20 -1.52 -23.35
C GLY A 26 26.15 -2.65 -23.16
N LYS A 27 25.36 -2.53 -22.09
CA LYS A 27 24.41 -3.55 -21.61
C LYS A 27 23.08 -3.63 -22.35
N GLN A 28 23.00 -3.11 -23.58
CA GLN A 28 21.78 -3.18 -24.39
C GLN A 28 21.28 -4.62 -24.61
N GLN A 29 22.20 -5.59 -24.70
CA GLN A 29 21.85 -7.01 -24.83
C GLN A 29 21.27 -7.63 -23.55
N LEU A 30 21.66 -7.08 -22.39
CA LEU A 30 21.22 -7.55 -21.08
C LEU A 30 20.00 -6.78 -20.55
N TRP A 31 19.56 -5.73 -21.26
CA TRP A 31 18.42 -4.89 -20.89
C TRP A 31 17.20 -5.72 -20.44
N PHE A 32 16.72 -6.65 -21.28
CA PHE A 32 15.53 -7.44 -20.98
C PHE A 32 15.69 -8.38 -19.79
N GLU A 33 16.92 -8.73 -19.41
CA GLU A 33 17.20 -9.55 -18.25
C GLU A 33 17.29 -8.68 -16.99
N ILE A 34 17.91 -7.52 -17.08
CA ILE A 34 18.05 -6.56 -15.98
C ILE A 34 16.68 -5.95 -15.61
N GLU A 35 15.87 -5.56 -16.59
CA GLU A 35 14.54 -4.94 -16.39
C GLU A 35 13.63 -5.78 -15.49
N LYS A 36 13.71 -7.12 -15.57
CA LYS A 36 12.90 -8.05 -14.76
C LYS A 36 13.13 -7.90 -13.26
N TYR A 37 14.30 -7.39 -12.87
CA TYR A 37 14.73 -7.27 -11.48
C TYR A 37 14.57 -5.85 -10.93
N ILE A 38 14.21 -4.90 -11.80
CA ILE A 38 13.88 -3.54 -11.38
C ILE A 38 12.44 -3.56 -10.84
N PRO A 39 12.21 -3.18 -9.56
CA PRO A 39 10.86 -3.14 -9.00
C PRO A 39 10.01 -2.10 -9.72
N SER A 40 8.69 -2.31 -9.78
CA SER A 40 7.76 -1.34 -10.37
C SER A 40 7.71 0.00 -9.62
N ASN A 41 8.04 -0.01 -8.33
CA ASN A 41 8.12 1.18 -7.48
C ASN A 41 9.49 1.23 -6.79
N TYR A 42 10.20 2.34 -6.99
CA TYR A 42 11.45 2.69 -6.31
C TYR A 42 11.53 4.21 -6.18
N ASN A 43 12.37 4.70 -5.27
CA ASN A 43 12.49 6.13 -5.01
C ASN A 43 13.28 6.84 -6.12
N LYS A 44 14.54 6.44 -6.31
CA LYS A 44 15.39 6.90 -7.42
C LYS A 44 16.27 5.77 -7.95
N TYR A 45 16.70 5.95 -9.19
CA TYR A 45 17.66 5.09 -9.87
C TYR A 45 19.07 5.68 -9.74
N ILE A 46 20.07 4.89 -9.37
CA ILE A 46 21.46 5.34 -9.24
C ILE A 46 22.34 4.44 -10.10
N GLU A 47 23.12 5.06 -10.99
CA GLU A 47 24.07 4.36 -11.86
C GLU A 47 25.43 5.07 -11.77
N PRO A 48 26.30 4.68 -10.82
CA PRO A 48 27.58 5.34 -10.58
C PRO A 48 28.69 4.94 -11.57
N PHE A 49 28.37 4.02 -12.49
CA PHE A 49 29.22 3.62 -13.61
C PHE A 49 28.45 3.77 -14.93
N VAL A 50 27.89 4.96 -15.18
CA VAL A 50 26.91 5.15 -16.26
C VAL A 50 27.44 4.78 -17.63
N GLY A 51 28.72 5.06 -17.94
CA GLY A 51 29.30 4.76 -19.23
C GLY A 51 28.43 5.24 -20.40
N GLY A 52 27.91 4.32 -21.23
CA GLY A 52 27.00 4.65 -22.32
C GLY A 52 25.53 4.90 -21.92
N GLY A 53 25.15 4.63 -20.68
CA GLY A 53 23.80 4.83 -20.12
C GLY A 53 22.76 3.86 -20.66
N ALA A 54 23.16 2.65 -21.06
CA ALA A 54 22.26 1.70 -21.72
C ALA A 54 21.04 1.31 -20.88
N ILE A 55 21.25 1.13 -19.57
CA ILE A 55 20.17 0.77 -18.64
C ILE A 55 19.35 2.00 -18.30
N PHE A 56 19.98 3.13 -17.97
CA PHE A 56 19.27 4.40 -17.77
C PHE A 56 18.34 4.77 -18.94
N PHE A 57 18.83 4.79 -20.18
CA PHE A 57 17.99 5.14 -21.33
C PHE A 57 16.90 4.10 -21.59
N GLY A 58 17.20 2.82 -21.40
CA GLY A 58 16.19 1.76 -21.50
C GLY A 58 15.05 1.93 -20.50
N LEU A 59 15.39 2.29 -19.26
CA LEU A 59 14.47 2.43 -18.14
C LEU A 59 13.69 3.74 -18.15
N SER A 60 14.35 4.84 -18.54
CA SER A 60 13.82 6.21 -18.48
C SER A 60 13.16 6.53 -17.13
N PRO A 61 13.90 6.43 -16.00
CA PRO A 61 13.38 6.65 -14.65
C PRO A 61 12.93 8.10 -14.44
N GLU A 62 11.96 8.32 -13.54
CA GLU A 62 11.50 9.67 -13.16
C GLU A 62 12.63 10.48 -12.48
N LYS A 63 13.37 9.82 -11.57
CA LYS A 63 14.48 10.41 -10.82
C LYS A 63 15.70 9.50 -10.87
N ALA A 64 16.81 10.06 -11.31
CA ALA A 64 18.09 9.38 -11.46
C ALA A 64 19.27 10.23 -11.00
N VAL A 65 20.28 9.52 -10.46
CA VAL A 65 21.63 10.02 -10.24
C VAL A 65 22.56 9.19 -11.12
N LEU A 66 23.17 9.82 -12.12
CA LEU A 66 24.11 9.18 -13.02
C LEU A 66 25.50 9.73 -12.75
N SER A 67 26.47 8.83 -12.60
CA SER A 67 27.85 9.21 -12.38
C SER A 67 28.83 8.35 -13.14
N ASP A 68 30.00 8.93 -13.38
CA ASP A 68 31.19 8.29 -13.92
C ASP A 68 32.40 9.12 -13.49
N THR A 69 33.55 8.49 -13.37
CA THR A 69 34.82 9.18 -13.09
C THR A 69 35.36 9.91 -14.32
N ASN A 70 34.79 9.68 -15.51
CA ASN A 70 35.20 10.32 -16.75
C ASN A 70 34.57 11.72 -16.93
N PRO A 71 35.36 12.81 -16.81
CA PRO A 71 34.81 14.16 -16.91
C PRO A 71 34.38 14.55 -18.33
N ASP A 72 34.95 13.95 -19.38
CA ASP A 72 34.51 14.18 -20.76
C ASP A 72 33.11 13.62 -20.99
N LEU A 73 32.83 12.45 -20.39
CA LEU A 73 31.55 11.76 -20.50
C LEU A 73 30.46 12.52 -19.77
N ILE A 74 30.69 12.92 -18.51
CA ILE A 74 29.71 13.68 -17.74
C ILE A 74 29.46 15.04 -18.38
N ASN A 75 30.51 15.74 -18.86
CA ASN A 75 30.35 16.97 -19.61
C ASN A 75 29.48 16.78 -20.88
N LEU A 76 29.65 15.68 -21.62
CA LEU A 76 28.80 15.38 -22.76
C LEU A 76 27.33 15.23 -22.33
N TYR A 77 27.03 14.46 -21.28
CA TYR A 77 25.66 14.31 -20.79
C TYR A 77 25.06 15.63 -20.30
N GLU A 78 25.83 16.49 -19.63
CA GLU A 78 25.39 17.83 -19.22
C GLU A 78 25.02 18.68 -20.44
N VAL A 79 25.88 18.73 -21.47
CA VAL A 79 25.62 19.50 -22.68
C VAL A 79 24.42 18.94 -23.45
N VAL A 80 24.24 17.62 -23.52
CA VAL A 80 23.05 17.02 -24.12
C VAL A 80 21.80 17.37 -23.33
N ARG A 81 21.86 17.43 -22.00
CA ARG A 81 20.72 17.84 -21.16
C ARG A 81 20.36 19.31 -21.36
N ASP A 82 21.36 20.19 -21.36
CA ASP A 82 21.16 21.63 -21.18
C ASP A 82 21.31 22.45 -22.47
N ASN A 83 21.98 21.92 -23.50
CA ASN A 83 22.34 22.66 -24.71
C ASN A 83 22.40 21.78 -25.98
N VAL A 84 21.43 20.89 -26.14
CA VAL A 84 21.39 19.92 -27.26
C VAL A 84 21.34 20.56 -28.63
N SER A 85 20.63 21.68 -28.80
CA SER A 85 20.47 22.34 -30.09
C SER A 85 21.80 22.85 -30.63
N ASN A 86 22.58 23.56 -29.82
CA ASN A 86 23.89 24.06 -30.26
C ASN A 86 24.88 22.90 -30.47
N LEU A 87 24.73 21.79 -29.74
CA LEU A 87 25.54 20.59 -29.96
C LEU A 87 25.23 19.96 -31.33
N ILE A 88 23.95 19.88 -31.70
CA ILE A 88 23.50 19.42 -33.01
C ILE A 88 24.09 20.30 -34.12
N ASP A 89 24.02 21.62 -33.96
CA ASP A 89 24.55 22.57 -34.96
C ASP A 89 26.06 22.38 -35.17
N ILE A 90 26.84 22.24 -34.09
CA ILE A 90 28.29 22.01 -34.20
C ILE A 90 28.57 20.65 -34.87
N LEU A 91 27.90 19.59 -34.43
CA LEU A 91 28.11 18.24 -34.97
C LEU A 91 27.68 18.14 -36.44
N GLY A 92 26.68 18.90 -36.87
CA GLY A 92 26.24 18.97 -38.26
C GLY A 92 27.29 19.54 -39.21
N ASN A 93 28.24 20.34 -38.69
CA ASN A 93 29.35 20.91 -39.45
C ASN A 93 30.61 20.03 -39.47
N TYR A 94 30.65 18.94 -38.69
CA TYR A 94 31.80 18.05 -38.63
C TYR A 94 31.79 17.03 -39.77
N HIS A 95 32.96 16.74 -40.32
CA HIS A 95 33.16 15.83 -41.44
C HIS A 95 34.09 14.67 -41.06
N ASN A 96 33.97 13.55 -41.76
CA ASN A 96 34.70 12.32 -41.44
C ASN A 96 35.87 12.08 -42.40
N ASP A 97 36.96 12.78 -42.17
CA ASP A 97 38.26 12.56 -42.81
C ASP A 97 39.37 12.44 -41.76
N GLU A 98 40.52 11.92 -42.19
CA GLU A 98 41.62 11.59 -41.29
C GLU A 98 42.35 12.84 -40.76
N GLU A 99 42.43 13.91 -41.55
CA GLU A 99 43.10 15.16 -41.16
C GLU A 99 42.28 15.89 -40.09
N PHE A 100 40.98 16.08 -40.33
CA PHE A 100 40.07 16.68 -39.37
C PHE A 100 39.96 15.84 -38.09
N TYR A 101 39.94 14.51 -38.21
CA TYR A 101 39.98 13.62 -37.05
C TYR A 101 41.18 13.90 -36.14
N TYR A 102 42.39 13.95 -36.69
CA TYR A 102 43.59 14.17 -35.90
C TYR A 102 43.69 15.61 -35.40
N PHE A 103 43.19 16.59 -36.14
CA PHE A 103 43.03 17.96 -35.67
C PHE A 103 42.16 18.02 -34.40
N ILE A 104 40.93 17.51 -34.45
CA ILE A 104 40.02 17.47 -33.28
C ILE A 104 40.65 16.66 -32.14
N ARG A 105 41.30 15.51 -32.44
CA ARG A 105 41.97 14.69 -31.42
C ARG A 105 43.10 15.44 -30.72
N SER A 106 43.85 16.27 -31.44
CA SER A 106 44.99 17.04 -30.90
C SER A 106 44.59 18.19 -29.95
N GLN A 107 43.33 18.64 -29.99
CA GLN A 107 42.85 19.72 -29.14
C GLN A 107 42.95 19.32 -27.65
N ASN A 108 43.37 20.25 -26.81
CA ASN A 108 43.38 20.06 -25.36
C ASN A 108 41.96 20.28 -24.81
N PRO A 109 41.29 19.23 -24.24
CA PRO A 109 39.94 19.33 -23.72
C PRO A 109 39.76 20.40 -22.63
N GLU A 110 40.80 20.68 -21.84
CA GLU A 110 40.75 21.67 -20.75
C GLU A 110 40.68 23.11 -21.25
N LYS A 111 41.04 23.35 -22.53
CA LYS A 111 40.99 24.67 -23.16
C LYS A 111 39.72 24.90 -23.99
N LEU A 112 38.88 23.87 -24.13
CA LEU A 112 37.64 23.95 -24.89
C LEU A 112 36.49 24.38 -23.99
N SER A 113 35.50 25.09 -24.55
CA SER A 113 34.23 25.28 -23.85
C SER A 113 33.55 23.93 -23.60
N LYS A 114 32.62 23.87 -22.63
CA LYS A 114 31.85 22.64 -22.35
C LYS A 114 31.21 22.05 -23.62
N LEU A 115 30.63 22.93 -24.44
CA LEU A 115 29.96 22.58 -25.69
C LEU A 115 30.92 21.99 -26.73
N GLU A 116 32.07 22.64 -26.97
CA GLU A 116 33.10 22.12 -27.90
C GLU A 116 33.70 20.80 -27.41
N ARG A 117 33.93 20.68 -26.09
CA ARG A 117 34.43 19.45 -25.47
C ARG A 117 33.44 18.29 -25.62
N ALA A 118 32.14 18.54 -25.51
CA ALA A 118 31.10 17.56 -25.77
C ALA A 118 31.07 17.14 -27.26
N ALA A 119 31.09 18.11 -28.18
CA ALA A 119 31.15 17.86 -29.61
C ALA A 119 32.38 17.02 -30.00
N ARG A 120 33.56 17.38 -29.48
CA ARG A 120 34.80 16.61 -29.61
C ARG A 120 34.64 15.17 -29.12
N THR A 121 34.09 14.97 -27.93
CA THR A 121 33.91 13.64 -27.32
C THR A 121 33.03 12.75 -28.18
N MET A 122 31.88 13.26 -28.62
CA MET A 122 30.94 12.51 -29.46
C MET A 122 31.51 12.22 -30.84
N PHE A 123 32.15 13.22 -31.47
CA PHE A 123 32.80 13.05 -32.77
C PHE A 123 33.89 11.99 -32.74
N LEU A 124 34.82 12.07 -31.78
CA LEU A 124 35.89 11.09 -31.64
C LEU A 124 35.31 9.69 -31.39
N ASN A 125 34.29 9.54 -30.55
CA ASN A 125 33.63 8.25 -30.32
C ASN A 125 33.03 7.67 -31.61
N ARG A 126 32.36 8.49 -32.43
CA ARG A 126 31.69 8.03 -33.64
C ARG A 126 32.65 7.70 -34.80
N THR A 127 33.84 8.30 -34.80
CA THR A 127 34.81 8.20 -35.90
C THR A 127 36.07 7.39 -35.59
N CYS A 128 36.39 7.14 -34.31
CA CYS A 128 37.57 6.36 -33.91
C CYS A 128 37.40 4.84 -34.07
N TYR A 129 38.52 4.12 -34.06
CA TYR A 129 38.54 2.66 -34.15
C TYR A 129 37.66 2.01 -33.06
N ASN A 130 36.65 1.26 -33.51
CA ASN A 130 35.65 0.55 -32.70
C ASN A 130 34.85 1.40 -31.70
N GLY A 131 34.90 2.74 -31.78
CA GLY A 131 34.22 3.61 -30.81
C GLY A 131 34.77 3.45 -29.38
N LEU A 132 36.05 3.12 -29.26
CA LEU A 132 36.71 2.96 -27.97
C LEU A 132 36.96 4.33 -27.34
N TYR A 133 36.79 4.44 -26.02
CA TYR A 133 37.39 5.51 -25.23
C TYR A 133 38.67 4.98 -24.63
N ARG A 134 39.83 5.56 -24.94
CA ARG A 134 41.12 5.13 -24.40
C ARG A 134 42.07 6.31 -24.28
N VAL A 135 42.71 6.42 -23.13
CA VAL A 135 43.70 7.46 -22.82
C VAL A 135 45.09 6.86 -22.60
N ASN A 136 46.13 7.68 -22.79
CA ASN A 136 47.50 7.32 -22.40
C ASN A 136 47.75 7.63 -20.89
N LYS A 137 48.97 7.38 -20.40
CA LYS A 137 49.35 7.68 -19.00
C LYS A 137 49.24 9.17 -18.63
N LYS A 138 49.23 10.07 -19.61
CA LYS A 138 49.02 11.51 -19.42
C LYS A 138 47.53 11.90 -19.42
N GLY A 139 46.61 10.95 -19.63
CA GLY A 139 45.17 11.22 -19.74
C GLY A 139 44.72 11.66 -21.13
N GLU A 140 45.58 11.62 -22.14
CA GLU A 140 45.25 12.10 -23.49
C GLU A 140 44.61 10.97 -24.32
N PHE A 141 43.49 11.27 -24.97
CA PHE A 141 42.80 10.34 -25.87
C PHE A 141 43.71 9.88 -27.02
N ASN A 142 43.90 8.57 -27.18
CA ASN A 142 44.92 8.01 -28.10
C ASN A 142 44.40 6.90 -29.04
N VAL A 143 43.10 6.83 -29.30
CA VAL A 143 42.53 5.88 -30.26
C VAL A 143 42.79 6.40 -31.68
N PRO A 144 43.18 5.54 -32.65
CA PRO A 144 43.38 5.95 -34.04
C PRO A 144 42.04 6.14 -34.78
N PHE A 145 42.11 6.79 -35.94
CA PHE A 145 40.97 6.97 -36.84
C PHE A 145 40.37 5.61 -37.27
N GLY A 146 39.05 5.49 -37.26
CA GLY A 146 38.34 4.23 -37.48
C GLY A 146 38.09 3.87 -38.94
N LYS A 147 38.31 4.80 -39.89
CA LYS A 147 38.12 4.62 -41.34
C LYS A 147 36.71 4.12 -41.73
N TYR A 148 35.68 4.51 -40.99
CA TYR A 148 34.29 4.23 -41.38
C TYR A 148 33.91 5.03 -42.63
N LYS A 149 33.12 4.45 -43.54
CA LYS A 149 32.68 5.14 -44.77
C LYS A 149 31.70 6.28 -44.52
N ASN A 150 30.71 6.08 -43.64
CA ASN A 150 29.69 7.08 -43.32
C ASN A 150 29.24 6.91 -41.86
N PRO A 151 30.07 7.28 -40.87
CA PRO A 151 29.66 7.23 -39.48
C PRO A 151 28.58 8.27 -39.22
N LYS A 152 27.52 7.88 -38.49
CA LYS A 152 26.50 8.82 -38.04
C LYS A 152 27.07 9.70 -36.91
N ILE A 153 27.67 10.83 -37.29
CA ILE A 153 28.29 11.81 -36.37
C ILE A 153 27.19 12.54 -35.60
N CYS A 154 26.22 13.12 -36.31
CA CYS A 154 25.05 13.77 -35.74
C CYS A 154 23.82 12.87 -35.93
N ASP A 155 23.16 12.52 -34.84
CA ASP A 155 21.89 11.81 -34.81
C ASP A 155 20.88 12.65 -34.04
N GLU A 156 20.33 13.67 -34.70
CA GLU A 156 19.49 14.70 -34.08
C GLU A 156 18.35 14.11 -33.26
N ALA A 157 17.60 13.17 -33.83
CA ALA A 157 16.48 12.52 -33.15
C ALA A 157 16.93 11.79 -31.87
N THR A 158 18.05 11.06 -31.93
CA THR A 158 18.58 10.35 -30.75
C THR A 158 19.08 11.32 -29.69
N LEU A 159 19.72 12.43 -30.10
CA LEU A 159 20.19 13.48 -29.19
C LEU A 159 19.04 14.20 -28.49
N ILE A 160 17.98 14.56 -29.23
CA ILE A 160 16.78 15.19 -28.66
C ILE A 160 16.10 14.24 -27.66
N ASN A 161 15.95 12.97 -28.01
CA ASN A 161 15.38 11.98 -27.10
C ASN A 161 16.22 11.78 -25.84
N ALA A 162 17.55 11.75 -25.98
CA ALA A 162 18.45 11.67 -24.83
C ALA A 162 18.38 12.93 -23.96
N SER A 163 18.30 14.12 -24.56
CA SER A 163 18.11 15.39 -23.87
C SER A 163 16.84 15.37 -23.01
N ASN A 164 15.73 14.91 -23.59
CA ASN A 164 14.47 14.76 -22.86
C ASN A 164 14.57 13.77 -21.69
N ALA A 165 15.24 12.63 -21.88
CA ALA A 165 15.43 11.64 -20.81
C ALA A 165 16.32 12.15 -19.66
N LEU A 166 17.37 12.93 -19.98
CA LEU A 166 18.30 13.49 -19.00
C LEU A 166 17.75 14.71 -18.27
N LYS A 167 16.66 15.31 -18.75
CA LYS A 167 16.08 16.52 -18.17
C LYS A 167 15.64 16.26 -16.72
N GLY A 168 16.11 17.10 -15.81
CA GLY A 168 15.82 16.97 -14.37
C GLY A 168 16.64 15.92 -13.62
N GLN A 169 17.50 15.17 -14.32
CA GLN A 169 18.36 14.15 -13.71
C GLN A 169 19.65 14.76 -13.15
N ILE A 170 20.17 14.16 -12.08
CA ILE A 170 21.41 14.57 -11.44
C ILE A 170 22.58 13.89 -12.16
N LEU A 171 23.54 14.69 -12.63
CA LEU A 171 24.77 14.25 -13.27
C LEU A 171 25.93 14.60 -12.34
N VAL A 172 26.75 13.62 -11.99
CA VAL A 172 27.86 13.79 -11.05
C VAL A 172 29.13 13.22 -11.67
N CYS A 173 30.25 13.94 -11.59
CA CYS A 173 31.55 13.42 -12.00
C CYS A 173 32.38 13.15 -10.75
N ASP A 174 32.27 11.94 -10.18
CA ASP A 174 32.91 11.59 -8.92
C ASP A 174 33.14 10.07 -8.82
N ASP A 175 33.84 9.63 -7.77
CA ASP A 175 34.00 8.23 -7.44
C ASP A 175 32.67 7.58 -7.00
N TYR A 176 32.52 6.29 -7.32
CA TYR A 176 31.30 5.55 -7.04
C TYR A 176 30.98 5.49 -5.55
N LEU A 177 31.97 5.40 -4.65
CA LEU A 177 31.75 5.35 -3.21
C LEU A 177 31.19 6.67 -2.70
N GLU A 178 31.73 7.80 -3.15
CA GLU A 178 31.24 9.13 -2.76
C GLU A 178 29.81 9.36 -3.24
N VAL A 179 29.51 8.98 -4.48
CA VAL A 179 28.15 9.06 -5.04
C VAL A 179 27.18 8.18 -4.25
N LEU A 180 27.55 6.94 -3.95
CA LEU A 180 26.68 6.04 -3.21
C LEU A 180 26.51 6.49 -1.75
N ASN A 181 27.55 7.03 -1.11
CA ASN A 181 27.47 7.59 0.23
C ASN A 181 26.57 8.83 0.31
N GLN A 182 26.69 9.72 -0.67
CA GLN A 182 25.93 10.96 -0.68
C GLN A 182 24.47 10.76 -1.09
N TYR A 183 24.21 9.91 -2.08
CA TYR A 183 22.90 9.84 -2.73
C TYR A 183 22.10 8.60 -2.35
N ALA A 184 22.71 7.46 -2.05
CA ALA A 184 21.94 6.23 -1.81
C ALA A 184 21.11 6.30 -0.52
N SER A 185 19.89 5.81 -0.60
CA SER A 185 18.95 5.74 0.51
C SER A 185 18.03 4.53 0.37
N GLU A 186 17.47 4.08 1.50
CA GLU A 186 16.49 2.98 1.53
C GLU A 186 15.42 3.14 0.43
N GLY A 187 15.16 2.08 -0.33
CA GLY A 187 14.13 2.08 -1.37
C GLY A 187 14.63 2.43 -2.78
N ASP A 188 15.89 2.85 -2.92
CA ASP A 188 16.50 3.13 -4.23
C ASP A 188 16.79 1.84 -5.02
N VAL A 189 16.99 2.00 -6.33
CA VAL A 189 17.53 0.97 -7.23
C VAL A 189 18.90 1.43 -7.67
N ILE A 190 19.90 0.56 -7.50
CA ILE A 190 21.30 0.86 -7.80
C ILE A 190 21.79 -0.14 -8.82
N PHE A 191 22.22 0.34 -9.98
CA PHE A 191 22.80 -0.47 -11.04
C PHE A 191 24.32 -0.25 -11.06
N LEU A 192 25.08 -1.31 -10.81
CA LEU A 192 26.54 -1.29 -10.75
C LEU A 192 27.12 -2.07 -11.93
N ASP A 193 27.82 -1.37 -12.83
CA ASP A 193 28.54 -1.99 -13.95
C ASP A 193 30.02 -1.58 -13.93
N PRO A 194 30.78 -2.03 -12.91
CA PRO A 194 32.18 -1.68 -12.77
C PRO A 194 33.01 -2.24 -13.94
N PRO A 195 34.25 -1.77 -14.13
CA PRO A 195 35.22 -2.48 -14.98
C PRO A 195 35.33 -3.96 -14.59
N TYR A 196 35.26 -4.88 -15.56
CA TYR A 196 35.19 -6.32 -15.28
C TYR A 196 36.54 -6.93 -14.88
N ILE A 197 36.48 -7.96 -14.02
CA ILE A 197 37.64 -8.80 -13.70
C ILE A 197 38.08 -9.59 -14.96
N PRO A 198 39.37 -9.56 -15.36
CA PRO A 198 39.85 -10.31 -16.51
C PRO A 198 39.75 -11.83 -16.31
N VAL A 199 39.08 -12.54 -17.25
CA VAL A 199 38.86 -14.00 -17.18
C VAL A 199 40.09 -14.82 -17.63
N SER A 200 41.11 -14.19 -18.22
CA SER A 200 42.39 -14.85 -18.51
C SER A 200 43.56 -13.87 -18.45
N GLN A 201 44.77 -14.38 -18.16
CA GLN A 201 46.01 -13.59 -18.13
C GLN A 201 46.33 -12.88 -19.46
N TYR A 202 45.72 -13.33 -20.57
CA TYR A 202 45.86 -12.79 -21.93
C TYR A 202 44.68 -11.91 -22.38
N ALA A 203 43.61 -11.82 -21.59
CA ALA A 203 42.47 -10.92 -21.85
C ALA A 203 42.86 -9.51 -21.39
N ASP A 204 43.80 -8.89 -22.11
CA ASP A 204 44.42 -7.62 -21.77
C ASP A 204 43.47 -6.43 -22.05
N PHE A 205 42.37 -6.34 -21.31
CA PHE A 205 41.55 -5.13 -21.17
C PHE A 205 42.20 -4.10 -20.22
N LYS A 206 43.51 -4.21 -19.96
CA LYS A 206 44.30 -3.42 -18.99
C LYS A 206 44.49 -1.92 -19.34
N ARG A 207 43.63 -1.28 -20.13
CA ARG A 207 43.95 0.02 -20.77
C ARG A 207 42.89 1.12 -20.71
N TYR A 208 41.81 0.99 -19.92
CA TYR A 208 40.63 1.86 -20.11
C TYR A 208 40.44 3.05 -19.14
N THR A 209 41.28 3.21 -18.11
CA THR A 209 41.22 4.35 -17.17
C THR A 209 42.61 4.67 -16.60
N LYS A 210 42.82 5.91 -16.11
CA LYS A 210 44.09 6.35 -15.49
C LYS A 210 44.36 5.66 -14.14
N HIS A 211 43.28 5.33 -13.42
CA HIS A 211 43.26 4.51 -12.21
C HIS A 211 42.68 3.13 -12.56
N PHE A 212 43.36 2.07 -12.14
CA PHE A 212 43.01 0.69 -12.45
C PHE A 212 42.03 0.17 -11.39
N PHE A 213 40.90 -0.41 -11.81
CA PHE A 213 39.95 -1.07 -10.90
C PHE A 213 40.45 -2.50 -10.67
N ASP A 214 41.07 -2.73 -9.52
CA ASP A 214 41.77 -3.97 -9.20
C ASP A 214 40.93 -4.93 -8.32
N ASN A 215 41.56 -6.01 -7.86
CA ASN A 215 40.88 -7.00 -7.05
C ASN A 215 40.53 -6.49 -5.64
N ASP A 216 41.21 -5.48 -5.14
CA ASP A 216 40.90 -4.84 -3.85
C ASP A 216 39.74 -3.85 -4.05
N ASP A 217 39.71 -3.09 -5.15
CA ASP A 217 38.53 -2.29 -5.52
C ASP A 217 37.26 -3.14 -5.67
N HIS A 218 37.39 -4.37 -6.21
CA HIS A 218 36.26 -5.31 -6.28
C HIS A 218 35.81 -5.83 -4.91
N ARG A 219 36.72 -5.93 -3.92
CA ARG A 219 36.38 -6.29 -2.54
C ARG A 219 35.66 -5.13 -1.85
N ASP A 220 36.16 -3.90 -2.02
CA ASP A 220 35.52 -2.70 -1.49
C ASP A 220 34.12 -2.52 -2.08
N LEU A 221 33.95 -2.77 -3.39
CA LEU A 221 32.64 -2.78 -4.03
C LEU A 221 31.72 -3.86 -3.43
N ALA A 222 32.24 -5.03 -3.06
CA ALA A 222 31.43 -6.09 -2.45
C ALA A 222 30.93 -5.72 -1.05
N GLU A 223 31.78 -5.10 -0.23
CA GLU A 223 31.37 -4.53 1.07
C GLU A 223 30.35 -3.40 0.88
N GLU A 224 30.50 -2.59 -0.15
CA GLU A 224 29.55 -1.53 -0.47
C GLU A 224 28.20 -2.10 -0.93
N VAL A 225 28.18 -3.15 -1.76
CA VAL A 225 26.95 -3.87 -2.13
C VAL A 225 26.24 -4.40 -0.90
N LYS A 226 26.99 -4.93 0.07
CA LYS A 226 26.44 -5.39 1.35
C LYS A 226 25.84 -4.26 2.16
N ARG A 227 26.54 -3.14 2.31
CA ARG A 227 26.03 -1.94 3.00
C ARG A 227 24.72 -1.45 2.37
N LEU A 228 24.66 -1.37 1.05
CA LEU A 228 23.47 -0.94 0.30
C LEU A 228 22.31 -1.93 0.43
N TYR A 229 22.60 -3.23 0.38
CA TYR A 229 21.61 -4.28 0.62
C TYR A 229 21.00 -4.16 2.03
N GLU A 230 21.85 -4.03 3.06
CA GLU A 230 21.43 -3.86 4.45
C GLU A 230 20.66 -2.55 4.68
N MET A 231 20.99 -1.49 3.91
CA MET A 231 20.25 -0.22 3.88
C MET A 231 18.84 -0.35 3.28
N GLY A 232 18.53 -1.43 2.55
CA GLY A 232 17.24 -1.63 1.88
C GLY A 232 17.19 -1.15 0.43
N CYS A 233 18.34 -0.89 -0.19
CA CYS A 233 18.46 -0.62 -1.61
C CYS A 233 18.35 -1.93 -2.42
N THR A 234 17.70 -1.87 -3.58
CA THR A 234 17.78 -2.96 -4.56
C THR A 234 19.06 -2.76 -5.37
N VAL A 235 20.01 -3.69 -5.29
CA VAL A 235 21.28 -3.60 -6.02
C VAL A 235 21.35 -4.69 -7.09
N ILE A 236 21.62 -4.25 -8.32
CA ILE A 236 21.83 -5.11 -9.50
C ILE A 236 23.25 -4.83 -9.99
N LEU A 237 24.11 -5.84 -9.97
CA LEU A 237 25.50 -5.72 -10.39
C LEU A 237 25.81 -6.64 -11.56
N THR A 238 26.55 -6.14 -12.55
CA THR A 238 27.07 -6.95 -13.66
C THR A 238 28.58 -7.09 -13.59
N ASN A 239 29.08 -8.30 -13.85
CA ASN A 239 30.53 -8.56 -13.91
C ASN A 239 30.85 -9.74 -14.86
N SER A 240 32.13 -10.10 -15.00
CA SER A 240 32.55 -11.31 -15.71
C SER A 240 32.24 -12.57 -14.91
N ASN A 241 32.07 -13.70 -15.60
CA ASN A 241 31.98 -15.02 -14.95
C ASN A 241 33.36 -15.48 -14.43
N HIS A 242 33.83 -14.89 -13.33
CA HIS A 242 35.12 -15.17 -12.71
C HIS A 242 34.95 -15.74 -11.29
N PRO A 243 35.79 -16.70 -10.84
CA PRO A 243 35.66 -17.31 -9.51
C PRO A 243 35.57 -16.32 -8.34
N LEU A 244 36.37 -15.25 -8.38
CA LEU A 244 36.34 -14.18 -7.37
C LEU A 244 34.96 -13.49 -7.27
N VAL A 245 34.22 -13.34 -8.38
CA VAL A 245 32.85 -12.78 -8.34
C VAL A 245 31.91 -13.71 -7.57
N HIS A 246 32.01 -15.02 -7.79
CA HIS A 246 31.19 -16.00 -7.07
C HIS A 246 31.53 -16.06 -5.58
N GLU A 247 32.81 -15.87 -5.23
CA GLU A 247 33.26 -15.77 -3.84
C GLU A 247 32.69 -14.52 -3.15
N LEU A 248 32.94 -13.34 -3.74
CA LEU A 248 32.55 -12.04 -3.17
C LEU A 248 31.04 -11.88 -2.99
N TYR A 249 30.24 -12.44 -3.88
CA TYR A 249 28.79 -12.26 -3.90
C TYR A 249 28.01 -13.53 -3.56
N SER A 250 28.65 -14.48 -2.87
CA SER A 250 28.09 -15.81 -2.54
C SER A 250 26.79 -15.78 -1.73
N ASP A 251 26.54 -14.70 -0.98
CA ASP A 251 25.32 -14.49 -0.20
C ASP A 251 24.11 -14.03 -1.04
N TYR A 252 24.34 -13.64 -2.29
CA TYR A 252 23.32 -13.10 -3.19
C TYR A 252 22.98 -14.08 -4.31
N LYS A 253 21.86 -13.82 -4.99
CA LYS A 253 21.49 -14.62 -6.17
C LYS A 253 22.39 -14.22 -7.35
N ILE A 254 23.04 -15.21 -7.95
CA ILE A 254 23.93 -15.05 -9.11
C ILE A 254 23.32 -15.76 -10.33
N GLU A 255 23.18 -15.05 -11.45
CA GLU A 255 22.75 -15.60 -12.74
C GLU A 255 23.82 -15.44 -13.81
N ILE A 256 23.99 -16.47 -14.66
CA ILE A 256 24.99 -16.47 -15.74
C ILE A 256 24.26 -16.37 -17.08
N HIS A 257 24.63 -15.36 -17.86
CA HIS A 257 24.02 -15.03 -19.14
C HIS A 257 25.05 -15.09 -20.28
N GLN A 258 24.71 -15.76 -21.38
CA GLN A 258 25.55 -15.83 -22.57
C GLN A 258 25.49 -14.53 -23.36
N THR A 259 26.62 -13.83 -23.51
CA THR A 259 26.73 -12.54 -24.23
C THR A 259 27.57 -12.66 -25.50
N LYS A 260 27.23 -11.86 -26.52
CA LYS A 260 28.06 -11.75 -27.74
C LYS A 260 29.06 -10.61 -27.57
N ARG A 261 30.35 -10.94 -27.52
CA ARG A 261 31.44 -9.94 -27.44
C ARG A 261 31.76 -9.36 -28.82
N PHE A 262 31.05 -8.30 -29.21
CA PHE A 262 31.20 -7.67 -30.53
C PHE A 262 32.56 -6.97 -30.77
N ILE A 263 33.36 -6.74 -29.73
CA ILE A 263 34.64 -6.01 -29.78
C ILE A 263 35.83 -6.93 -30.16
N ASN A 264 35.65 -8.26 -30.24
CA ASN A 264 36.74 -9.17 -30.60
C ASN A 264 37.08 -9.07 -32.10
N SER A 265 38.38 -8.95 -32.41
CA SER A 265 38.92 -8.79 -33.77
C SER A 265 38.73 -10.04 -34.64
N LYS A 266 38.46 -11.21 -34.05
CA LYS A 266 38.13 -12.46 -34.76
C LYS A 266 36.66 -12.84 -34.57
N GLY A 267 35.89 -12.90 -35.66
CA GLY A 267 34.44 -13.11 -35.66
C GLY A 267 33.95 -14.41 -35.02
N ASN A 268 34.72 -15.50 -35.12
CA ASN A 268 34.35 -16.83 -34.62
C ASN A 268 34.52 -17.01 -33.09
N ASN A 269 35.19 -16.09 -32.39
CA ASN A 269 35.44 -16.18 -30.94
C ASN A 269 34.63 -15.13 -30.13
N ARG A 270 33.42 -14.79 -30.61
CA ARG A 270 32.54 -13.77 -30.00
C ARG A 270 31.54 -14.36 -28.99
N VAL A 271 31.99 -15.30 -28.17
CA VAL A 271 31.18 -15.89 -27.08
C VAL A 271 31.77 -15.40 -25.75
N GLY A 272 30.92 -14.96 -24.83
CA GLY A 272 31.31 -14.54 -23.49
C GLY A 272 30.19 -14.85 -22.50
N GLU A 273 30.55 -14.87 -21.22
CA GLU A 273 29.58 -15.03 -20.13
C GLU A 273 29.67 -13.81 -19.23
N ASP A 274 28.50 -13.24 -18.95
CA ASP A 274 28.32 -12.17 -17.99
C ASP A 274 27.53 -12.71 -16.81
N VAL A 275 27.91 -12.27 -15.62
CA VAL A 275 27.22 -12.55 -14.38
C VAL A 275 26.35 -11.36 -14.01
N ILE A 276 25.11 -11.64 -13.59
CA ILE A 276 24.23 -10.69 -12.91
C ILE A 276 24.13 -11.13 -11.44
N VAL A 277 24.57 -10.26 -10.53
CA VAL A 277 24.39 -10.41 -9.08
C VAL A 277 23.16 -9.61 -8.66
N LEU A 278 22.28 -10.26 -7.91
CA LEU A 278 21.00 -9.69 -7.45
C LEU A 278 20.99 -9.65 -5.92
N ALA A 279 21.34 -8.49 -5.38
CA ALA A 279 21.22 -8.18 -3.96
C ALA A 279 19.91 -7.40 -3.75
N GLN A 280 18.81 -8.16 -3.70
CA GLN A 280 17.47 -7.63 -3.48
C GLN A 280 17.06 -7.85 -2.02
N PRO A 281 16.96 -6.79 -1.20
CA PRO A 281 16.48 -6.95 0.16
C PRO A 281 15.08 -7.56 0.10
N ASN A 282 14.76 -8.41 1.07
CA ASN A 282 13.42 -8.98 1.22
C ASN A 282 12.44 -7.83 1.52
N ARG A 283 12.00 -7.11 0.47
CA ARG A 283 11.06 -6.00 0.57
C ARG A 283 9.68 -6.58 0.88
N LYS A 284 9.42 -6.85 2.16
CA LYS A 284 8.06 -6.78 2.71
C LYS A 284 7.65 -5.31 2.86
N SER A 285 7.59 -4.53 1.78
CA SER A 285 6.81 -3.28 1.74
C SER A 285 6.92 -2.55 0.41
N ILE A 286 5.82 -2.54 -0.33
CA ILE A 286 5.44 -1.46 -1.24
C ILE A 286 5.35 -0.18 -0.39
N ARG A 287 6.07 0.90 -0.73
CA ARG A 287 5.75 2.24 -0.18
C ARG A 287 4.46 2.72 -0.87
N VAL A 288 3.34 2.30 -0.30
CA VAL A 288 2.06 2.98 -0.50
C VAL A 288 2.25 4.36 0.12
N ILE A 289 2.12 5.44 -0.65
CA ILE A 289 1.86 6.76 -0.06
C ILE A 289 0.51 6.59 0.65
N LYS A 290 0.54 6.25 1.94
CA LYS A 290 -0.69 6.09 2.72
C LYS A 290 -1.35 7.47 2.73
N PRO A 291 -2.56 7.66 2.18
CA PRO A 291 -3.29 8.91 2.32
C PRO A 291 -3.27 9.31 3.79
N LYS A 292 -2.85 10.55 4.03
CA LYS A 292 -2.84 11.11 5.38
C LYS A 292 -4.28 11.12 5.85
N VAL A 293 -4.56 10.43 6.95
CA VAL A 293 -5.90 10.47 7.57
C VAL A 293 -6.28 11.93 7.80
N PRO A 294 -7.46 12.38 7.35
CA PRO A 294 -7.91 13.75 7.58
C PRO A 294 -7.91 14.13 9.06
N GLU A 295 -7.56 15.36 9.37
CA GLU A 295 -7.63 15.88 10.74
C GLU A 295 -9.07 15.87 11.24
N ASN A 296 -9.27 15.51 12.52
CA ASN A 296 -10.58 15.43 13.18
C ASN A 296 -11.59 14.45 12.54
N GLN A 297 -11.13 13.49 11.72
CA GLN A 297 -12.02 12.53 11.06
C GLN A 297 -12.91 11.73 12.04
N MET A 298 -12.43 11.49 13.26
CA MET A 298 -13.23 10.82 14.30
C MET A 298 -14.53 11.57 14.64
N GLU A 299 -14.54 12.91 14.55
CA GLU A 299 -15.72 13.74 14.83
C GLU A 299 -16.83 13.57 13.78
N LYS A 300 -16.48 13.07 12.59
CA LYS A 300 -17.41 12.79 11.49
C LYS A 300 -18.14 11.45 11.65
N PHE A 301 -17.79 10.65 12.66
CA PHE A 301 -18.48 9.39 12.92
C PHE A 301 -20.01 9.60 13.07
N PRO A 302 -20.87 8.87 12.33
CA PRO A 302 -22.31 9.09 12.27
C PRO A 302 -23.06 8.52 13.49
N GLY A 303 -22.65 8.95 14.69
CA GLY A 303 -23.12 8.43 15.97
C GLY A 303 -24.64 8.44 16.15
N THR A 304 -25.13 7.42 16.84
CA THR A 304 -26.52 7.27 17.27
C THR A 304 -26.59 6.48 18.58
N ARG A 305 -27.75 6.46 19.23
CA ARG A 305 -27.95 5.69 20.48
C ARG A 305 -27.99 4.19 20.18
N TYR A 306 -26.82 3.56 20.22
CA TYR A 306 -26.62 2.12 20.08
C TYR A 306 -26.35 1.47 21.45
N MET A 307 -26.94 0.31 21.71
CA MET A 307 -26.80 -0.43 22.96
C MET A 307 -25.39 -1.00 23.11
N GLY A 308 -24.72 -0.71 24.23
CA GLY A 308 -23.34 -1.16 24.44
C GLY A 308 -22.29 -0.40 23.62
N SER A 309 -22.65 0.69 22.94
CA SER A 309 -21.71 1.50 22.16
C SER A 309 -20.53 1.99 23.01
N LYS A 310 -19.31 1.72 22.53
CA LYS A 310 -18.06 2.13 23.17
C LYS A 310 -17.63 3.55 22.85
N GLN A 311 -18.53 4.38 22.33
CA GLN A 311 -18.23 5.75 21.90
C GLN A 311 -17.59 6.60 23.01
N ASN A 312 -18.01 6.44 24.27
CA ASN A 312 -17.42 7.18 25.39
C ASN A 312 -16.10 6.59 25.90
N LEU A 313 -15.71 5.41 25.41
CA LEU A 313 -14.53 4.66 25.85
C LEU A 313 -13.41 4.64 24.81
N ILE A 314 -13.64 5.18 23.61
CA ILE A 314 -12.67 5.16 22.50
C ILE A 314 -11.30 5.76 22.88
N GLY A 315 -11.28 6.80 23.72
CA GLY A 315 -10.03 7.42 24.19
C GLY A 315 -9.22 6.45 25.04
N SER A 316 -9.85 5.85 26.06
CA SER A 316 -9.21 4.86 26.92
C SER A 316 -8.80 3.60 26.17
N ILE A 317 -9.65 3.08 25.27
CA ILE A 317 -9.33 1.92 24.42
C ILE A 317 -8.08 2.21 23.58
N TRP A 318 -8.00 3.40 22.97
CA TRP A 318 -6.83 3.79 22.20
C TRP A 318 -5.58 3.97 23.07
N ASP A 319 -5.71 4.60 24.24
CA ASP A 319 -4.59 4.84 25.15
C ASP A 319 -3.95 3.55 25.68
N ILE A 320 -4.75 2.49 25.81
CA ILE A 320 -4.29 1.15 26.13
C ILE A 320 -3.67 0.50 24.88
N ALA A 321 -4.39 0.51 23.75
CA ALA A 321 -3.94 -0.16 22.52
C ALA A 321 -2.59 0.39 22.02
N LYS A 322 -2.41 1.71 22.03
CA LYS A 322 -1.22 2.40 21.48
C LYS A 322 0.10 2.05 22.20
N GLN A 323 0.04 1.37 23.34
CA GLN A 323 1.22 0.88 24.07
C GLN A 323 1.87 -0.30 23.35
N PHE A 324 1.14 -0.98 22.47
CA PHE A 324 1.60 -2.12 21.70
C PHE A 324 1.94 -1.75 20.25
N LYS A 325 2.83 -2.53 19.64
CA LYS A 325 3.12 -2.45 18.20
C LYS A 325 2.19 -3.38 17.44
N PHE A 326 1.31 -2.80 16.62
CA PHE A 326 0.34 -3.53 15.78
C PHE A 326 -0.02 -2.67 14.57
N GLU A 327 -0.22 -3.26 13.39
CA GLU A 327 -0.59 -2.55 12.16
C GLU A 327 -2.00 -2.93 11.66
N SER A 328 -2.51 -4.07 12.11
CA SER A 328 -3.81 -4.61 11.75
C SER A 328 -4.67 -4.93 12.97
N VAL A 329 -5.97 -4.67 12.85
CA VAL A 329 -6.97 -4.90 13.91
C VAL A 329 -8.15 -5.67 13.35
N LEU A 330 -8.57 -6.72 14.05
CA LEU A 330 -9.91 -7.28 13.91
C LEU A 330 -10.81 -6.71 15.00
N ASP A 331 -11.85 -5.97 14.62
CA ASP A 331 -13.00 -5.67 15.47
C ASP A 331 -14.05 -6.78 15.26
N ALA A 332 -14.00 -7.79 16.13
CA ALA A 332 -14.70 -9.06 15.93
C ALA A 332 -16.23 -8.95 16.11
N PHE A 333 -16.67 -7.92 16.86
CA PHE A 333 -18.06 -7.63 17.20
C PHE A 333 -18.32 -6.14 17.01
N SER A 334 -18.34 -5.70 15.75
CA SER A 334 -18.23 -4.28 15.43
C SER A 334 -19.40 -3.43 15.95
N GLY A 335 -20.61 -3.98 16.08
CA GLY A 335 -21.75 -3.31 16.71
C GLY A 335 -22.10 -1.96 16.05
N SER A 336 -21.82 -0.85 16.73
CA SER A 336 -21.98 0.51 16.16
C SER A 336 -20.87 0.89 15.17
N SER A 337 -19.82 0.08 15.10
CA SER A 337 -18.58 0.24 14.33
C SER A 337 -17.69 1.38 14.80
N VAL A 338 -17.95 1.95 15.99
CA VAL A 338 -17.19 3.10 16.50
C VAL A 338 -15.73 2.76 16.83
N VAL A 339 -15.46 1.55 17.31
CA VAL A 339 -14.11 1.12 17.68
C VAL A 339 -13.29 0.83 16.42
N GLY A 340 -13.83 0.03 15.49
CA GLY A 340 -13.22 -0.15 14.16
C GLY A 340 -12.98 1.18 13.43
N TYR A 341 -13.94 2.12 13.48
CA TYR A 341 -13.76 3.45 12.89
C TYR A 341 -12.62 4.23 13.56
N MET A 342 -12.54 4.20 14.90
CA MET A 342 -11.42 4.80 15.63
C MET A 342 -10.09 4.22 15.18
N PHE A 343 -9.93 2.90 15.10
CA PHE A 343 -8.69 2.29 14.61
C PHE A 343 -8.36 2.69 13.17
N LYS A 344 -9.36 2.81 12.30
CA LYS A 344 -9.19 3.31 10.92
C LYS A 344 -8.63 4.74 10.93
N THR A 345 -9.15 5.63 11.79
CA THR A 345 -8.64 7.01 11.95
C THR A 345 -7.21 7.06 12.51
N LYS A 346 -6.72 5.99 13.14
CA LYS A 346 -5.32 5.86 13.58
C LYS A 346 -4.42 5.23 12.53
N GLY A 347 -4.87 5.09 11.29
CA GLY A 347 -4.09 4.57 10.16
C GLY A 347 -3.91 3.05 10.15
N LYS A 348 -4.64 2.33 11.01
CA LYS A 348 -4.56 0.87 11.11
C LYS A 348 -5.38 0.20 10.02
N LYS A 349 -4.94 -0.96 9.55
CA LYS A 349 -5.76 -1.84 8.72
C LYS A 349 -6.85 -2.44 9.61
N VAL A 350 -8.11 -2.25 9.25
CA VAL A 350 -9.24 -2.70 10.06
C VAL A 350 -10.04 -3.75 9.31
N ILE A 351 -10.17 -4.92 9.92
CA ILE A 351 -11.19 -5.90 9.58
C ILE A 351 -12.28 -5.78 10.63
N THR A 352 -13.51 -5.60 10.20
CA THR A 352 -14.69 -5.61 11.07
C THR A 352 -15.51 -6.86 10.77
N ASN A 353 -16.15 -7.38 11.79
CA ASN A 353 -17.16 -8.40 11.64
C ASN A 353 -18.36 -8.06 12.52
N ASP A 354 -19.56 -8.39 12.05
CA ASP A 354 -20.71 -8.51 12.93
C ASP A 354 -21.64 -9.59 12.39
N PHE A 355 -22.34 -10.27 13.29
CA PHE A 355 -23.37 -11.21 12.91
C PHE A 355 -24.58 -10.49 12.29
N MET A 356 -24.95 -9.32 12.81
CA MET A 356 -26.10 -8.55 12.31
C MET A 356 -25.76 -7.82 11.01
N SER A 357 -26.58 -8.03 9.99
CA SER A 357 -26.45 -7.39 8.67
C SER A 357 -26.50 -5.86 8.76
N PHE A 358 -27.31 -5.31 9.67
CA PHE A 358 -27.36 -3.87 9.89
C PHE A 358 -25.99 -3.30 10.32
N SER A 359 -25.35 -3.94 11.30
CA SER A 359 -24.05 -3.51 11.82
C SER A 359 -22.93 -3.66 10.78
N SER A 360 -22.93 -4.76 10.03
CA SER A 360 -21.97 -4.96 8.95
C SER A 360 -22.16 -3.96 7.78
N ASN A 361 -23.39 -3.52 7.50
CA ASN A 361 -23.63 -2.45 6.51
C ASN A 361 -23.10 -1.09 6.99
N VAL A 362 -23.21 -0.78 8.29
CA VAL A 362 -22.57 0.42 8.87
C VAL A 362 -21.06 0.34 8.65
N ALA A 363 -20.41 -0.75 9.06
CA ALA A 363 -18.97 -0.92 8.89
C ALA A 363 -18.55 -0.89 7.40
N LYS A 364 -19.31 -1.52 6.51
CA LYS A 364 -19.06 -1.46 5.06
C LYS A 364 -19.14 -0.04 4.51
N SER A 365 -20.06 0.77 5.04
CA SER A 365 -20.28 2.15 4.58
C SER A 365 -19.14 3.12 4.93
N ILE A 366 -18.47 2.96 6.08
CA ILE A 366 -17.51 3.95 6.62
C ILE A 366 -16.11 3.38 6.94
N ILE A 367 -15.97 2.06 7.05
CA ILE A 367 -14.69 1.40 7.33
C ILE A 367 -14.11 0.76 6.06
N GLU A 368 -14.83 -0.16 5.41
CA GLU A 368 -14.37 -0.79 4.16
C GLU A 368 -14.34 0.21 2.99
N ASN A 369 -15.34 1.08 2.91
CA ASN A 369 -15.43 2.13 1.90
C ASN A 369 -14.41 3.24 2.16
N ASN A 370 -13.54 3.49 1.17
CA ASN A 370 -12.54 4.56 1.24
C ASN A 370 -13.04 5.87 0.62
N ASN A 371 -13.79 5.82 -0.48
CA ASN A 371 -13.94 6.99 -1.37
C ASN A 371 -15.36 7.20 -1.93
N VAL A 372 -16.25 6.20 -1.81
CA VAL A 372 -17.55 6.25 -2.48
C VAL A 372 -18.56 6.97 -1.61
N GLN A 373 -19.29 7.91 -2.20
CA GLN A 373 -20.38 8.63 -1.55
C GLN A 373 -21.65 8.51 -2.42
N LEU A 374 -22.81 8.76 -1.81
CA LEU A 374 -24.04 8.98 -2.57
C LEU A 374 -24.05 10.42 -3.10
N THR A 375 -24.16 10.60 -4.41
CA THR A 375 -24.33 11.91 -5.03
C THR A 375 -25.76 12.43 -4.86
N VAL A 376 -26.00 13.68 -5.25
CA VAL A 376 -27.35 14.25 -5.24
C VAL A 376 -28.28 13.46 -6.16
N GLU A 377 -27.80 13.08 -7.34
CA GLU A 377 -28.55 12.29 -8.32
C GLU A 377 -28.88 10.89 -7.80
N ASP A 378 -27.93 10.24 -7.10
CA ASP A 378 -28.20 8.97 -6.43
C ASP A 378 -29.33 9.14 -5.43
N VAL A 379 -29.26 10.16 -4.57
CA VAL A 379 -30.29 10.42 -3.54
C VAL A 379 -31.64 10.71 -4.18
N ASP A 380 -31.70 11.57 -5.19
CA ASP A 380 -32.95 11.90 -5.88
C ASP A 380 -33.59 10.66 -6.51
N SER A 381 -32.77 9.77 -7.10
CA SER A 381 -33.25 8.51 -7.67
C SER A 381 -33.85 7.57 -6.62
N LEU A 382 -33.28 7.57 -5.39
CA LEU A 382 -33.74 6.77 -4.26
C LEU A 382 -35.05 7.30 -3.66
N LEU A 383 -35.36 8.59 -3.82
CA LEU A 383 -36.54 9.22 -3.25
C LEU A 383 -37.80 9.15 -4.13
N ILE A 384 -37.69 8.64 -5.36
CA ILE A 384 -38.85 8.46 -6.24
C ILE A 384 -39.82 7.47 -5.58
N LYS A 385 -41.12 7.75 -5.60
CA LYS A 385 -42.14 6.86 -5.02
C LYS A 385 -42.47 5.67 -5.94
N GLY A 386 -43.10 4.63 -5.39
CA GLY A 386 -43.75 3.56 -6.17
C GLY A 386 -42.82 2.49 -6.71
N ASN A 387 -42.18 1.75 -5.81
CA ASN A 387 -41.34 0.58 -6.15
C ASN A 387 -41.32 -0.52 -5.09
N GLY A 388 -41.96 -0.29 -3.93
CA GLY A 388 -42.02 -1.21 -2.82
C GLY A 388 -42.89 -2.44 -3.09
N SER A 389 -42.61 -3.52 -2.36
CA SER A 389 -43.38 -4.77 -2.39
C SER A 389 -44.73 -4.68 -1.65
N GLY A 390 -44.91 -3.64 -0.83
CA GLY A 390 -46.01 -3.49 0.12
C GLY A 390 -45.83 -4.30 1.41
N PHE A 391 -44.70 -5.00 1.58
CA PHE A 391 -44.45 -5.85 2.73
C PHE A 391 -44.41 -5.08 4.04
N ILE A 392 -43.61 -4.00 4.12
CA ILE A 392 -43.46 -3.19 5.34
C ILE A 392 -44.79 -2.52 5.74
N PRO A 393 -45.50 -1.79 4.86
CA PRO A 393 -46.77 -1.15 5.23
C PRO A 393 -47.88 -2.15 5.57
N LYS A 394 -47.86 -3.38 5.06
CA LYS A 394 -48.82 -4.42 5.46
C LYS A 394 -48.47 -5.06 6.80
N THR A 395 -47.19 -5.39 7.02
CA THR A 395 -46.74 -6.19 8.17
C THR A 395 -46.55 -5.35 9.44
N PHE A 396 -46.06 -4.12 9.29
CA PHE A 396 -45.69 -3.24 10.42
C PHE A 396 -46.67 -2.07 10.63
N LYS A 397 -47.86 -2.16 10.03
CA LYS A 397 -48.94 -1.17 10.19
C LYS A 397 -49.26 -0.91 11.66
N GLY A 398 -49.26 0.37 12.05
CA GLY A 398 -49.58 0.79 13.41
C GLY A 398 -48.58 0.37 14.49
N LEU A 399 -47.39 -0.13 14.10
CA LEU A 399 -46.37 -0.60 15.05
C LEU A 399 -45.35 0.50 15.38
N TYR A 400 -44.50 0.87 14.41
CA TYR A 400 -43.33 1.73 14.68
C TYR A 400 -43.40 3.11 14.03
N PHE A 401 -43.98 3.18 12.83
CA PHE A 401 -44.02 4.38 11.99
C PHE A 401 -45.43 4.59 11.44
N SER A 402 -45.71 5.80 10.93
CA SER A 402 -46.97 6.08 10.24
C SER A 402 -47.10 5.27 8.95
N ASP A 403 -48.31 5.19 8.39
CA ASP A 403 -48.56 4.49 7.13
C ASP A 403 -47.70 5.07 5.99
N ASP A 404 -47.61 6.40 5.88
CA ASP A 404 -46.75 7.08 4.90
C ASP A 404 -45.26 6.80 5.10
N GLU A 405 -44.80 6.72 6.35
CA GLU A 405 -43.40 6.41 6.67
C GLU A 405 -43.09 4.93 6.35
N ASN A 406 -44.02 4.01 6.59
CA ASN A 406 -43.85 2.61 6.20
C ASN A 406 -43.77 2.45 4.67
N ILE A 407 -44.64 3.14 3.93
CA ILE A 407 -44.58 3.16 2.45
C ILE A 407 -43.24 3.72 1.98
N PHE A 408 -42.78 4.82 2.58
CA PHE A 408 -41.49 5.41 2.26
C PHE A 408 -40.32 4.45 2.48
N ILE A 409 -40.27 3.74 3.62
CA ILE A 409 -39.20 2.78 3.93
C ILE A 409 -39.22 1.62 2.90
N ASP A 410 -40.40 1.13 2.54
CA ASP A 410 -40.59 0.03 1.60
C ASP A 410 -40.14 0.40 0.18
N ASP A 411 -40.59 1.56 -0.33
CA ASP A 411 -40.20 2.10 -1.64
C ASP A 411 -38.69 2.35 -1.71
N LEU A 412 -38.15 3.02 -0.68
CA LEU A 412 -36.75 3.36 -0.60
C LEU A 412 -35.88 2.09 -0.62
N ARG A 413 -36.26 1.07 0.15
CA ARG A 413 -35.49 -0.17 0.18
C ARG A 413 -35.51 -0.91 -1.15
N ALA A 414 -36.64 -0.97 -1.84
CA ALA A 414 -36.70 -1.56 -3.17
C ALA A 414 -35.77 -0.84 -4.18
N ARG A 415 -35.64 0.49 -4.07
CA ARG A 415 -34.71 1.27 -4.92
C ARG A 415 -33.25 1.10 -4.55
N ILE A 416 -32.96 1.02 -3.24
CA ILE A 416 -31.62 0.72 -2.76
C ILE A 416 -31.12 -0.60 -3.36
N GLU A 417 -31.99 -1.61 -3.56
CA GLU A 417 -31.60 -2.87 -4.18
C GLU A 417 -31.13 -2.74 -5.64
N MET A 418 -31.61 -1.73 -6.35
CA MET A 418 -31.25 -1.44 -7.74
C MET A 418 -29.91 -0.71 -7.89
N LEU A 419 -29.24 -0.34 -6.79
CA LEU A 419 -27.90 0.26 -6.85
C LEU A 419 -26.85 -0.81 -7.15
N ASP A 420 -26.12 -0.63 -8.25
CA ASP A 420 -25.03 -1.54 -8.66
C ASP A 420 -23.78 -1.43 -7.77
N CYS A 421 -23.56 -0.26 -7.16
CA CYS A 421 -22.40 -0.04 -6.31
C CYS A 421 -22.66 -0.52 -4.87
N PRO A 422 -21.89 -1.50 -4.35
CA PRO A 422 -22.13 -2.07 -3.03
C PRO A 422 -21.93 -1.05 -1.89
N TYR A 423 -21.05 -0.06 -2.07
CA TYR A 423 -20.82 0.99 -1.07
C TYR A 423 -21.94 2.02 -1.03
N LYS A 424 -22.48 2.42 -2.19
CA LYS A 424 -23.68 3.27 -2.26
C LYS A 424 -24.87 2.57 -1.59
N LYS A 425 -25.08 1.28 -1.88
CA LYS A 425 -26.08 0.43 -1.22
C LYS A 425 -25.88 0.42 0.30
N ALA A 426 -24.66 0.16 0.79
CA ALA A 426 -24.36 0.15 2.22
C ALA A 426 -24.62 1.50 2.92
N ILE A 427 -24.22 2.62 2.31
CA ILE A 427 -24.50 3.98 2.83
C ILE A 427 -26.01 4.19 2.95
N ALA A 428 -26.77 3.85 1.91
CA ALA A 428 -28.22 4.04 1.91
C ALA A 428 -28.92 3.18 2.98
N ILE A 429 -28.51 1.91 3.13
CA ILE A 429 -29.01 1.00 4.18
C ILE A 429 -28.67 1.55 5.58
N ALA A 430 -27.43 1.97 5.80
CA ALA A 430 -26.99 2.51 7.08
C ALA A 430 -27.73 3.82 7.42
N ALA A 431 -27.98 4.66 6.42
CA ALA A 431 -28.74 5.91 6.55
C ALA A 431 -30.20 5.66 6.92
N ILE A 432 -30.91 4.73 6.25
CA ILE A 432 -32.31 4.43 6.58
C ILE A 432 -32.44 3.74 7.95
N CYS A 433 -31.50 2.87 8.32
CA CYS A 433 -31.48 2.25 9.64
C CYS A 433 -31.30 3.31 10.75
N ARG A 434 -30.37 4.25 10.54
CA ARG A 434 -30.15 5.37 11.46
C ARG A 434 -31.39 6.27 11.54
N ALA A 435 -32.05 6.53 10.41
CA ALA A 435 -33.26 7.33 10.37
C ALA A 435 -34.40 6.68 11.18
N CYS A 436 -34.61 5.37 11.01
CA CYS A 436 -35.56 4.59 11.78
C CYS A 436 -35.24 4.64 13.29
N LEU A 437 -33.97 4.49 13.67
CA LEU A 437 -33.53 4.57 15.07
C LEU A 437 -33.76 5.92 15.73
N LYS A 438 -33.62 7.01 14.96
CA LYS A 438 -33.77 8.38 15.42
C LYS A 438 -35.24 8.77 15.55
N ARG A 439 -36.05 8.41 14.55
CA ARG A 439 -37.48 8.70 14.50
C ARG A 439 -38.29 8.03 15.61
N ARG A 440 -37.84 6.89 16.13
CA ARG A 440 -38.62 6.06 17.05
C ARG A 440 -38.50 6.48 18.55
N PRO A 441 -39.55 6.34 19.37
CA PRO A 441 -39.55 6.57 20.83
C PRO A 441 -38.64 5.59 21.62
N ARG A 442 -38.34 5.82 22.91
CA ARG A 442 -37.36 5.00 23.66
C ARG A 442 -37.74 3.49 23.76
N GLY A 443 -36.74 2.62 23.99
CA GLY A 443 -36.91 1.14 24.05
C GLY A 443 -36.85 0.45 22.68
N ILE A 444 -35.64 0.32 22.11
CA ILE A 444 -35.30 0.00 20.70
C ILE A 444 -36.22 -1.07 20.09
N PHE A 445 -37.23 -0.65 19.32
CA PHE A 445 -38.28 -1.49 18.71
C PHE A 445 -38.91 -2.55 19.64
N THR A 446 -38.75 -2.44 20.97
CA THR A 446 -39.32 -3.36 21.95
C THR A 446 -40.76 -2.99 22.32
N TYR A 447 -41.17 -1.76 22.03
CA TYR A 447 -42.52 -1.25 22.23
C TYR A 447 -43.07 -0.68 20.93
N VAL A 448 -44.40 -0.72 20.80
CA VAL A 448 -45.14 -0.17 19.66
C VAL A 448 -45.79 1.16 20.02
N GLY A 449 -46.07 1.97 19.01
CA GLY A 449 -46.72 3.28 19.14
C GLY A 449 -45.84 4.30 19.87
N ASN A 450 -46.50 5.28 20.52
CA ASN A 450 -45.86 6.44 21.14
C ASN A 450 -45.38 6.23 22.57
N ARG A 451 -45.22 4.98 23.02
CA ARG A 451 -44.77 4.67 24.38
C ARG A 451 -43.35 5.23 24.59
N TYR A 452 -43.15 6.00 25.67
CA TYR A 452 -41.90 6.75 25.94
C TYR A 452 -41.54 7.83 24.90
N ASN A 453 -42.54 8.40 24.22
CA ASN A 453 -42.36 9.62 23.46
C ASN A 453 -42.09 10.78 24.44
N ASP A 454 -40.90 11.37 24.33
CA ASP A 454 -40.39 12.44 25.20
C ASP A 454 -40.37 13.80 24.50
N GLY A 455 -41.00 13.93 23.33
CA GLY A 455 -41.13 15.19 22.59
C GLY A 455 -39.84 15.74 21.98
N ARG A 456 -38.72 15.01 22.07
CA ARG A 456 -37.41 15.45 21.55
C ARG A 456 -37.45 15.75 20.05
N LYS A 457 -36.57 16.65 19.59
CA LYS A 457 -36.45 17.08 18.18
C LYS A 457 -36.40 15.91 17.18
N ASP A 458 -35.72 14.82 17.54
CA ASP A 458 -35.65 13.62 16.70
C ASP A 458 -37.04 12.99 16.42
N LEU A 459 -38.04 13.14 17.29
CA LEU A 459 -39.40 12.61 17.08
C LEU A 459 -40.31 13.55 16.27
N GLN A 460 -39.86 14.78 16.03
CA GLN A 460 -40.62 15.78 15.27
C GLN A 460 -40.30 15.75 13.76
N LYS A 461 -39.15 15.17 13.40
CA LYS A 461 -38.75 14.97 12.00
C LYS A 461 -39.31 13.66 11.47
N SER A 462 -39.64 13.61 10.17
CA SER A 462 -40.05 12.38 9.50
C SER A 462 -38.87 11.43 9.27
N VAL A 463 -39.15 10.15 9.00
CA VAL A 463 -38.10 9.19 8.55
C VAL A 463 -37.36 9.73 7.32
N HIS A 464 -38.08 10.35 6.37
CA HIS A 464 -37.49 10.94 5.17
C HIS A 464 -36.47 12.05 5.50
N GLN A 465 -36.80 12.99 6.38
CA GLN A 465 -35.87 14.05 6.79
C GLN A 465 -34.63 13.47 7.48
N HIS A 466 -34.82 12.49 8.37
CA HIS A 466 -33.70 11.80 9.03
C HIS A 466 -32.84 11.01 8.04
N PHE A 467 -33.42 10.45 6.99
CA PHE A 467 -32.69 9.74 5.96
C PHE A 467 -31.72 10.68 5.23
N LEU A 468 -32.20 11.82 4.76
CA LEU A 468 -31.37 12.84 4.10
C LEU A 468 -30.22 13.33 5.00
N GLU A 469 -30.53 13.64 6.26
CA GLU A 469 -29.51 14.03 7.25
C GLU A 469 -28.50 12.91 7.50
N SER A 470 -28.95 11.66 7.51
CA SER A 470 -28.07 10.51 7.73
C SER A 470 -27.18 10.25 6.52
N VAL A 471 -27.69 10.39 5.27
CA VAL A 471 -26.85 10.29 4.06
C VAL A 471 -25.70 11.29 4.11
N LYS A 472 -25.98 12.55 4.47
CA LYS A 472 -24.93 13.56 4.63
C LYS A 472 -23.88 13.15 5.66
N LEU A 473 -24.30 12.69 6.83
CA LEU A 473 -23.39 12.24 7.89
C LEU A 473 -22.53 11.05 7.45
N TYR A 474 -23.12 10.05 6.78
CA TYR A 474 -22.38 8.90 6.30
C TYR A 474 -21.40 9.29 5.19
N ASN A 475 -21.79 10.14 4.22
CA ASN A 475 -20.88 10.64 3.19
C ASN A 475 -19.67 11.36 3.82
N GLU A 476 -19.89 12.25 4.79
CA GLU A 476 -18.80 12.95 5.49
C GLU A 476 -17.89 12.03 6.31
N ALA A 477 -18.39 10.86 6.71
CA ALA A 477 -17.63 9.87 7.47
C ALA A 477 -16.74 8.98 6.59
N VAL A 478 -16.93 8.97 5.26
CA VAL A 478 -16.10 8.19 4.31
C VAL A 478 -14.75 8.86 4.11
N PHE A 479 -13.68 8.08 4.28
CA PHE A 479 -12.31 8.53 4.01
C PHE A 479 -11.38 7.33 3.74
N ASP A 480 -10.27 7.60 3.05
CA ASP A 480 -9.20 6.64 2.82
C ASP A 480 -8.10 6.80 3.88
N ASN A 481 -7.70 5.70 4.51
CA ASN A 481 -6.55 5.65 5.44
C ASN A 481 -5.34 4.90 4.87
N GLY A 482 -5.40 4.51 3.59
CA GLY A 482 -4.31 3.85 2.87
C GLY A 482 -4.22 2.35 3.13
N GLN A 483 -5.27 1.78 3.70
CA GLN A 483 -5.31 0.37 4.10
C GLN A 483 -6.43 -0.37 3.38
N LEU A 484 -6.20 -1.66 3.14
CA LEU A 484 -7.24 -2.57 2.67
C LEU A 484 -8.08 -3.04 3.85
N ASN A 485 -9.02 -2.17 4.25
CA ASN A 485 -10.00 -2.47 5.28
C ASN A 485 -11.07 -3.43 4.74
N LYS A 486 -11.74 -4.16 5.63
CA LYS A 486 -12.80 -5.11 5.25
C LYS A 486 -13.91 -5.15 6.28
N SER A 487 -15.14 -5.34 5.82
CA SER A 487 -16.34 -5.56 6.62
C SER A 487 -16.92 -6.92 6.28
N LEU A 488 -17.06 -7.75 7.29
CA LEU A 488 -17.55 -9.12 7.21
C LEU A 488 -18.90 -9.23 7.92
N ASN A 489 -19.73 -10.15 7.44
CA ASN A 489 -21.01 -10.48 8.04
C ASN A 489 -21.12 -11.99 8.22
N VAL A 490 -20.36 -12.53 9.17
CA VAL A 490 -20.28 -13.97 9.43
C VAL A 490 -20.34 -14.25 10.93
N ASP A 491 -20.56 -15.52 11.30
CA ASP A 491 -20.40 -15.95 12.69
C ASP A 491 -18.95 -15.71 13.14
N THR A 492 -18.81 -15.03 14.27
CA THR A 492 -17.49 -14.67 14.82
C THR A 492 -16.70 -15.90 15.25
N MET A 493 -17.37 -16.99 15.66
CA MET A 493 -16.71 -18.24 16.03
C MET A 493 -16.10 -18.93 14.80
N GLU A 494 -16.72 -18.78 13.62
CA GLU A 494 -16.25 -19.34 12.35
C GLU A 494 -15.19 -18.44 11.68
N LEU A 495 -15.25 -17.12 11.90
CA LEU A 495 -14.34 -16.13 11.33
C LEU A 495 -12.86 -16.41 11.63
N SER A 496 -12.04 -16.50 10.59
CA SER A 496 -10.58 -16.54 10.71
C SER A 496 -9.95 -15.31 10.06
N ALA A 497 -9.20 -14.51 10.83
CA ALA A 497 -8.46 -13.38 10.32
C ALA A 497 -7.07 -13.31 10.97
N ASP A 498 -6.02 -13.13 10.16
CA ASP A 498 -4.68 -12.88 10.66
C ASP A 498 -4.49 -11.37 10.89
N CYS A 499 -4.55 -10.95 12.15
CA CYS A 499 -4.41 -9.57 12.58
C CYS A 499 -3.53 -9.50 13.83
N ASP A 500 -2.77 -8.41 13.96
CA ASP A 500 -1.84 -8.20 15.08
C ASP A 500 -2.59 -8.00 16.40
N LEU A 501 -3.76 -7.34 16.36
CA LEU A 501 -4.64 -7.10 17.52
C LEU A 501 -6.07 -7.56 17.21
N ILE A 502 -6.67 -8.28 18.15
CA ILE A 502 -8.08 -8.71 18.10
C ILE A 502 -8.84 -8.01 19.21
N TYR A 503 -9.74 -7.11 18.81
CA TYR A 503 -10.66 -6.43 19.69
C TYR A 503 -11.97 -7.23 19.78
N ILE A 504 -12.36 -7.56 21.02
CA ILE A 504 -13.46 -8.46 21.34
C ILE A 504 -14.45 -7.71 22.24
N ASP A 505 -15.64 -7.46 21.72
CA ASP A 505 -16.74 -6.79 22.44
C ASP A 505 -18.09 -7.52 22.24
N PRO A 506 -18.21 -8.78 22.70
CA PRO A 506 -19.38 -9.60 22.43
C PRO A 506 -20.60 -9.10 23.21
N PRO A 507 -21.82 -9.54 22.83
CA PRO A 507 -22.94 -9.48 23.76
C PRO A 507 -22.61 -10.27 25.02
N TYR A 508 -22.82 -9.71 26.21
CA TYR A 508 -22.45 -10.39 27.46
C TYR A 508 -23.64 -11.09 28.12
N TYR A 509 -23.41 -12.23 28.75
CA TYR A 509 -24.37 -12.80 29.69
C TYR A 509 -24.33 -12.02 31.00
N SER A 510 -25.47 -11.46 31.42
CA SER A 510 -25.65 -10.82 32.72
C SER A 510 -26.98 -11.24 33.33
N PRO A 511 -27.02 -11.60 34.64
CA PRO A 511 -28.28 -11.85 35.33
C PRO A 511 -29.11 -10.56 35.54
N LEU A 512 -28.53 -9.39 35.28
CA LEU A 512 -29.13 -8.08 35.57
C LEU A 512 -29.67 -7.35 34.32
N SER A 513 -29.32 -7.80 33.11
CA SER A 513 -29.64 -7.11 31.84
C SER A 513 -29.88 -8.09 30.70
N ASP A 514 -30.90 -7.81 29.87
CA ASP A 514 -31.12 -8.47 28.58
C ASP A 514 -30.27 -7.81 27.48
N ASN A 515 -29.03 -8.28 27.32
CA ASN A 515 -28.11 -7.88 26.25
C ASN A 515 -28.49 -8.51 24.89
N GLU A 516 -29.79 -8.56 24.58
CA GLU A 516 -30.33 -9.29 23.43
C GLU A 516 -30.51 -8.36 22.21
N TYR A 517 -29.44 -8.22 21.44
CA TYR A 517 -29.36 -7.34 20.26
C TYR A 517 -30.38 -7.72 19.18
N THR A 518 -30.51 -9.00 18.88
CA THR A 518 -31.41 -9.52 17.84
C THR A 518 -32.85 -9.04 18.05
N ARG A 519 -33.37 -9.07 19.28
CA ARG A 519 -34.75 -8.63 19.56
C ARG A 519 -34.92 -7.12 19.55
N ARG A 520 -33.90 -6.39 19.98
CA ARG A 520 -33.92 -4.92 20.06
C ARG A 520 -33.78 -4.31 18.66
N TYR A 521 -32.93 -4.87 17.82
CA TYR A 521 -32.63 -4.35 16.50
C TYR A 521 -33.36 -5.09 15.37
N HIS A 522 -34.34 -5.95 15.69
CA HIS A 522 -34.99 -6.83 14.71
C HIS A 522 -35.56 -6.11 13.48
N PHE A 523 -36.15 -4.93 13.68
CA PHE A 523 -36.72 -4.15 12.57
C PHE A 523 -35.62 -3.62 11.66
N LEU A 524 -34.48 -3.17 12.21
CA LEU A 524 -33.36 -2.70 11.39
C LEU A 524 -32.69 -3.84 10.64
N GLU A 525 -32.53 -4.98 11.29
CA GLU A 525 -32.00 -6.18 10.65
C GLU A 525 -32.89 -6.62 9.49
N GLY A 526 -34.21 -6.59 9.69
CA GLY A 526 -35.19 -6.81 8.63
C GLY A 526 -35.07 -5.80 7.50
N VAL A 527 -34.97 -4.50 7.81
CA VAL A 527 -34.74 -3.45 6.80
C VAL A 527 -33.45 -3.71 6.03
N SER A 528 -32.35 -4.10 6.68
CA SER A 528 -31.08 -4.38 6.01
C SER A 528 -31.15 -5.60 5.08
N THR A 529 -31.84 -6.66 5.50
CA THR A 529 -31.92 -7.95 4.79
C THR A 529 -33.15 -8.10 3.90
N MET A 530 -34.05 -7.12 3.86
CA MET A 530 -35.38 -7.27 3.27
C MET A 530 -36.18 -8.45 3.88
N TRP A 531 -35.88 -8.81 5.14
CA TRP A 531 -36.38 -10.00 5.82
C TRP A 531 -36.02 -11.34 5.15
N GLU A 532 -35.11 -11.35 4.18
CA GLU A 532 -34.62 -12.60 3.59
C GLU A 532 -33.86 -13.43 4.63
N GLY A 533 -34.21 -14.70 4.76
CA GLY A 533 -33.62 -15.60 5.76
C GLY A 533 -34.10 -15.38 7.20
N LEU A 534 -35.01 -14.44 7.47
CA LEU A 534 -35.56 -14.19 8.79
C LEU A 534 -36.91 -14.88 9.02
N GLU A 535 -37.00 -15.72 10.05
CA GLU A 535 -38.26 -16.38 10.44
C GLU A 535 -39.09 -15.46 11.37
N ILE A 536 -40.06 -14.73 10.83
CA ILE A 536 -40.92 -13.82 11.62
C ILE A 536 -41.85 -14.60 12.55
N GLN A 537 -41.85 -14.21 13.82
CA GLN A 537 -42.78 -14.66 14.86
C GLN A 537 -44.09 -13.86 14.78
N TRP A 538 -44.99 -14.31 13.91
CA TRP A 538 -46.24 -13.64 13.57
C TRP A 538 -47.19 -13.43 14.76
N GLU A 539 -47.10 -14.28 15.78
CA GLU A 539 -47.85 -14.20 17.04
C GLU A 539 -47.43 -13.02 17.91
N THR A 540 -46.21 -12.49 17.72
CA THR A 540 -45.71 -11.38 18.52
C THR A 540 -46.28 -10.03 18.05
N LYS A 541 -46.65 -9.17 19.01
CA LYS A 541 -47.14 -7.80 18.72
C LYS A 541 -46.11 -6.95 17.95
N THR A 542 -44.83 -7.24 18.12
CA THR A 542 -43.70 -6.50 17.55
C THR A 542 -43.18 -7.12 16.25
N LYS A 543 -43.72 -8.29 15.82
CA LYS A 543 -43.27 -9.01 14.60
C LYS A 543 -41.75 -9.24 14.60
N LYS A 544 -41.22 -9.67 15.74
CA LYS A 544 -39.80 -10.06 15.89
C LYS A 544 -39.54 -11.31 15.06
N PHE A 545 -38.30 -11.53 14.66
CA PHE A 545 -37.89 -12.82 14.09
C PHE A 545 -37.28 -13.73 15.16
N LYS A 546 -37.24 -15.04 14.88
CA LYS A 546 -36.65 -16.06 15.75
C LYS A 546 -35.19 -15.72 16.04
N LYS A 547 -34.81 -15.70 17.32
CA LYS A 547 -33.46 -15.28 17.70
C LYS A 547 -32.39 -16.15 17.03
N TYR A 548 -31.27 -15.53 16.68
CA TYR A 548 -30.06 -16.24 16.30
C TYR A 548 -29.49 -17.00 17.50
N SER A 549 -28.93 -18.19 17.24
CA SER A 549 -28.15 -18.88 18.26
C SER A 549 -26.87 -18.11 18.54
N THR A 550 -26.49 -17.96 19.79
CA THR A 550 -25.22 -17.33 20.18
C THR A 550 -24.64 -18.05 21.38
N PRO A 551 -23.33 -18.35 21.39
CA PRO A 551 -22.73 -19.03 22.53
C PRO A 551 -22.67 -18.11 23.75
N PHE A 552 -22.70 -16.79 23.58
CA PHE A 552 -22.70 -15.81 24.67
C PHE A 552 -24.07 -15.63 25.37
N GLY A 553 -25.07 -16.44 25.00
CA GLY A 553 -26.43 -16.32 25.54
C GLY A 553 -26.62 -16.89 26.95
N ASN A 554 -25.67 -17.68 27.45
CA ASN A 554 -25.69 -18.26 28.79
C ASN A 554 -24.27 -18.30 29.37
N LYS A 555 -24.16 -18.63 30.67
CA LYS A 555 -22.87 -18.66 31.38
C LYS A 555 -21.89 -19.61 30.72
N ASP A 556 -22.17 -20.92 30.69
CA ASP A 556 -21.20 -21.92 30.22
C ASP A 556 -20.77 -21.70 28.77
N GLY A 557 -21.73 -21.37 27.89
CA GLY A 557 -21.45 -21.04 26.51
C GLY A 557 -20.54 -19.81 26.33
N ALA A 558 -20.64 -18.81 27.21
CA ALA A 558 -19.75 -17.66 27.17
C ALA A 558 -18.30 -18.05 27.55
N TYR A 559 -18.11 -18.93 28.53
CA TYR A 559 -16.77 -19.41 28.92
C TYR A 559 -16.14 -20.19 27.78
N ASP A 560 -16.90 -21.11 27.18
CA ASP A 560 -16.43 -21.92 26.05
C ASP A 560 -16.09 -21.04 24.84
N ALA A 561 -16.92 -20.02 24.56
CA ALA A 561 -16.67 -19.09 23.46
C ALA A 561 -15.39 -18.27 23.68
N PHE A 562 -15.18 -17.73 24.88
CA PHE A 562 -13.95 -17.00 25.19
C PHE A 562 -12.72 -17.89 25.11
N ASP A 563 -12.76 -19.10 25.69
CA ASP A 563 -11.64 -20.04 25.62
C ASP A 563 -11.27 -20.38 24.17
N GLN A 564 -12.27 -20.64 23.33
CA GLN A 564 -12.09 -20.90 21.89
C GLN A 564 -11.52 -19.68 21.16
N LEU A 565 -12.04 -18.47 21.40
CA LEU A 565 -11.54 -17.25 20.75
C LEU A 565 -10.10 -16.93 21.17
N PHE A 566 -9.77 -17.06 22.46
CA PHE A 566 -8.42 -16.82 22.96
C PHE A 566 -7.42 -17.84 22.41
N LYS A 567 -7.82 -19.12 22.31
CA LYS A 567 -7.02 -20.15 21.65
C LYS A 567 -6.80 -19.85 20.18
N LYS A 568 -7.86 -19.48 19.46
CA LYS A 568 -7.84 -19.20 18.02
C LYS A 568 -6.88 -18.07 17.69
N TYR A 569 -6.87 -17.03 18.51
CA TYR A 569 -6.08 -15.81 18.32
C TYR A 569 -4.90 -15.71 19.30
N GLN A 570 -4.38 -16.84 19.79
CA GLN A 570 -3.31 -16.87 20.79
C GLN A 570 -2.01 -16.19 20.35
N ASN A 571 -1.79 -16.01 19.05
CA ASN A 571 -0.60 -15.35 18.51
C ASN A 571 -0.78 -13.82 18.32
N SER A 572 -2.00 -13.31 18.49
CA SER A 572 -2.35 -11.89 18.33
C SER A 572 -2.54 -11.22 19.70
N ILE A 573 -2.32 -9.91 19.82
CA ILE A 573 -2.71 -9.18 21.04
C ILE A 573 -4.23 -9.29 21.20
N LEU A 574 -4.69 -9.75 22.35
CA LEU A 574 -6.12 -9.87 22.65
C LEU A 574 -6.53 -8.67 23.49
N MET A 575 -7.55 -7.95 23.06
CA MET A 575 -8.15 -6.85 23.81
C MET A 575 -9.65 -7.09 23.96
N VAL A 576 -10.12 -7.26 25.19
CA VAL A 576 -11.52 -7.55 25.48
C VAL A 576 -12.12 -6.40 26.26
N SER A 577 -13.17 -5.78 25.72
CA SER A 577 -14.04 -4.90 26.52
C SER A 577 -15.14 -5.72 27.15
N TYR A 578 -15.34 -5.56 28.45
CA TYR A 578 -16.27 -6.39 29.21
C TYR A 578 -16.86 -5.65 30.41
N SER A 579 -18.15 -5.87 30.67
CA SER A 579 -18.82 -5.27 31.83
C SER A 579 -18.49 -6.00 33.13
N SER A 580 -18.31 -5.26 34.23
CA SER A 580 -18.16 -5.83 35.57
C SER A 580 -19.37 -6.64 36.08
N ASN A 581 -20.55 -6.45 35.48
CA ASN A 581 -21.78 -7.17 35.84
C ASN A 581 -22.03 -8.42 34.97
N ALA A 582 -21.04 -8.85 34.19
CA ALA A 582 -21.16 -9.98 33.27
C ALA A 582 -20.30 -11.18 33.70
N PHE A 583 -20.60 -12.35 33.11
CA PHE A 583 -19.83 -13.58 33.31
C PHE A 583 -19.22 -14.08 31.99
N PRO A 584 -17.93 -14.47 31.95
CA PRO A 584 -17.03 -14.72 33.08
C PRO A 584 -16.68 -13.48 33.92
N THR A 585 -16.49 -13.65 35.24
CA THR A 585 -16.03 -12.57 36.12
C THR A 585 -14.61 -12.13 35.76
N MET A 586 -14.14 -11.02 36.34
CA MET A 586 -12.79 -10.51 36.08
C MET A 586 -11.70 -11.57 36.31
N ASP A 587 -11.73 -12.26 37.44
CA ASP A 587 -10.71 -13.27 37.78
C ASP A 587 -10.78 -14.48 36.86
N GLU A 588 -11.99 -14.89 36.48
CA GLU A 588 -12.20 -16.01 35.55
C GLU A 588 -11.75 -15.64 34.13
N MET A 589 -12.01 -14.41 33.68
CA MET A 589 -11.52 -13.91 32.39
C MET A 589 -9.99 -13.89 32.35
N VAL A 590 -9.34 -13.38 33.42
CA VAL A 590 -7.88 -13.42 33.55
C VAL A 590 -7.36 -14.86 33.52
N HIS A 591 -8.02 -15.77 34.23
CA HIS A 591 -7.65 -17.18 34.25
C HIS A 591 -7.77 -17.83 32.84
N LEU A 592 -8.85 -17.54 32.11
CA LEU A 592 -9.04 -18.02 30.73
C LEU A 592 -7.95 -17.47 29.80
N MET A 593 -7.65 -16.17 29.86
CA MET A 593 -6.62 -15.56 29.00
C MET A 593 -5.22 -16.09 29.31
N LYS A 594 -4.89 -16.33 30.60
CA LYS A 594 -3.57 -16.86 31.03
C LYS A 594 -3.27 -18.28 30.54
N LYS A 595 -4.27 -19.03 30.06
CA LYS A 595 -4.03 -20.32 29.38
C LYS A 595 -3.24 -20.15 28.08
N TYR A 596 -3.39 -19.00 27.42
CA TYR A 596 -2.86 -18.75 26.08
C TYR A 596 -1.90 -17.55 26.02
N LYS A 597 -1.91 -16.68 27.04
CA LYS A 597 -1.12 -15.44 27.10
C LYS A 597 -0.16 -15.43 28.28
N ARG A 598 1.04 -14.90 28.05
CA ARG A 598 2.07 -14.78 29.10
C ARG A 598 1.73 -13.65 30.06
N ASN A 599 1.32 -12.52 29.51
CA ASN A 599 0.92 -11.35 30.29
C ASN A 599 -0.57 -11.09 30.09
N VAL A 600 -1.25 -10.70 31.17
CA VAL A 600 -2.65 -10.27 31.15
C VAL A 600 -2.80 -9.05 32.05
N ASP A 601 -3.08 -7.91 31.44
CA ASP A 601 -3.35 -6.64 32.11
C ASP A 601 -4.85 -6.38 32.17
N VAL A 602 -5.33 -5.76 33.24
CA VAL A 602 -6.74 -5.39 33.42
C VAL A 602 -6.83 -3.91 33.75
N HIS A 603 -7.47 -3.15 32.87
CA HIS A 603 -7.75 -1.73 33.11
C HIS A 603 -9.21 -1.54 33.49
N GLN A 604 -9.46 -0.82 34.58
CA GLN A 604 -10.81 -0.51 35.05
C GLN A 604 -11.16 0.93 34.67
N ILE A 605 -12.31 1.11 34.05
CA ILE A 605 -12.81 2.43 33.64
C ILE A 605 -14.19 2.61 34.23
N GLU A 606 -14.40 3.70 34.97
CA GLU A 606 -15.74 4.06 35.45
C GLU A 606 -16.66 4.33 34.26
N HIS A 607 -17.74 3.57 34.12
CA HIS A 607 -18.68 3.69 33.03
C HIS A 607 -20.13 3.72 33.52
N ARG A 608 -20.96 4.53 32.86
CA ARG A 608 -22.38 4.61 33.14
C ARG A 608 -23.18 4.24 31.90
N TYR A 609 -23.85 3.10 31.92
CA TYR A 609 -24.70 2.71 30.80
C TYR A 609 -25.91 3.65 30.68
N SER A 610 -26.24 4.00 29.44
CA SER A 610 -27.37 4.88 29.10
C SER A 610 -28.73 4.17 29.12
N PHE A 611 -28.75 2.83 29.25
CA PHE A 611 -29.96 2.00 29.28
C PHE A 611 -30.21 1.54 30.71
N GLY A 612 -31.40 1.85 31.25
CA GLY A 612 -31.78 1.46 32.61
C GLY A 612 -32.34 0.04 32.65
N ASN A 613 -31.98 -0.72 33.69
CA ASN A 613 -32.51 -2.05 33.94
C ASN A 613 -33.99 -1.99 34.37
N GLN A 614 -34.75 -3.05 34.09
CA GLN A 614 -36.14 -3.18 34.54
C GLN A 614 -36.21 -3.43 36.06
N ALA A 615 -36.14 -2.35 36.85
CA ALA A 615 -36.65 -2.22 38.23
C ALA A 615 -36.23 -0.84 38.77
N HIS A 616 -36.81 0.24 38.23
CA HIS A 616 -36.56 1.58 38.75
C HIS A 616 -37.19 1.73 40.14
N LYS A 617 -36.42 1.44 41.20
CA LYS A 617 -36.60 2.09 42.51
C LYS A 617 -35.69 3.30 42.55
N VAL A 618 -36.27 4.48 42.79
CA VAL A 618 -35.52 5.71 43.05
C VAL A 618 -34.61 5.43 44.27
N ASN A 619 -33.28 5.53 44.09
CA ASN A 619 -32.16 5.27 45.03
C ASN A 619 -31.28 4.02 44.80
N ASP A 620 -31.45 3.22 43.74
CA ASP A 620 -30.55 2.08 43.45
C ASP A 620 -29.46 2.47 42.42
N ASN A 621 -28.22 2.69 42.86
CA ASN A 621 -27.05 3.13 42.05
C ASN A 621 -26.52 2.08 41.04
N ARG A 622 -27.35 1.13 40.57
CA ARG A 622 -26.92 -0.05 39.77
C ARG A 622 -26.51 0.22 38.31
N ASN A 623 -26.58 1.47 37.85
CA ASN A 623 -26.14 1.87 36.49
C ASN A 623 -24.68 2.34 36.44
N GLN A 624 -24.02 2.48 37.60
CA GLN A 624 -22.57 2.65 37.67
C GLN A 624 -21.93 1.26 37.63
N VAL A 625 -21.20 0.99 36.56
CA VAL A 625 -20.43 -0.23 36.39
C VAL A 625 -18.99 0.13 36.09
N LEU A 626 -18.07 -0.75 36.46
CA LEU A 626 -16.74 -0.71 35.89
C LEU A 626 -16.80 -1.40 34.53
N GLU A 627 -16.30 -0.74 33.50
CA GLU A 627 -15.93 -1.41 32.26
C GLU A 627 -14.49 -1.89 32.40
N TYR A 628 -14.27 -3.17 32.17
CA TYR A 628 -12.95 -3.78 32.14
C TYR A 628 -12.43 -3.85 30.72
N ILE A 629 -11.18 -3.42 30.53
CA ILE A 629 -10.40 -3.70 29.32
C ILE A 629 -9.32 -4.71 29.70
N PHE A 630 -9.50 -5.96 29.30
CA PHE A 630 -8.48 -6.99 29.46
C PHE A 630 -7.54 -6.96 28.26
N VAL A 631 -6.24 -7.06 28.49
CA VAL A 631 -5.24 -7.12 27.43
C VAL A 631 -4.29 -8.28 27.65
N GLY A 632 -4.25 -9.20 26.69
CA GLY A 632 -3.37 -10.37 26.74
C GLY A 632 -2.37 -10.38 25.59
N TYR A 633 -1.08 -10.49 25.90
CA TYR A 633 0.03 -10.42 24.93
C TYR A 633 1.15 -11.41 25.21
#